data_AF-A0A2V9P7H4-F1
#
_entry.id   AF-A0A2V9P7H4-F1
#
_cell.length_a   1.000
_cell.length_b   1.000
_cell.length_c   1.000
_cell.angle_alpha   90.00
_cell.angle_beta   90.00
_cell.angle_gamma   90.00
#
_symmetry.space_group_name_H-M   'P 1'
#
loop_
_entity.id
_entity.type
_entity.pdbx_description
1 polymer ?
#
loop_
_entity_poly.entity_id
_entity_poly.type
_entity_poly.pdbx_seq_one_letter_code
_entity_poly.pdbx_strand_id
1 'polypeptide(L)'
;MAVVVSKQNAVTTMTSAQLSKVFRSETKRWPDGKSVTVVLHRSSAGESITLQRLNKMSAQQWQGWIADHKDSVKLVDSDDEVLTYVASTPGAVGLVDVRSVNDRVTIVRVDGKVPMEDGYLPH
;
A
#
# COMPACT_ATOMS: atom_id res chain seq x y z
N MET A 1 -3.37 -0.54 -10.45
CA MET A 1 -3.00 -0.18 -9.07
C MET A 1 -1.62 0.43 -9.03
N ALA A 2 -1.39 1.33 -8.09
CA ALA A 2 -0.10 1.97 -7.81
C ALA A 2 0.17 1.97 -6.31
N VAL A 3 1.38 1.59 -5.92
CA VAL A 3 1.87 1.71 -4.53
C VAL A 3 2.42 3.12 -4.35
N VAL A 4 1.97 3.78 -3.29
CA VAL A 4 2.34 5.16 -2.99
C VAL A 4 2.87 5.29 -1.57
N VAL A 5 3.86 6.17 -1.37
CA VAL A 5 4.40 6.53 -0.06
C VAL A 5 4.48 8.05 0.08
N SER A 6 4.62 8.53 1.30
CA SER A 6 4.89 9.95 1.55
C SER A 6 6.14 10.40 0.80
N LYS A 7 6.17 11.64 0.30
CA LYS A 7 7.39 12.27 -0.23
C LYS A 7 8.52 12.36 0.81
N GLN A 8 8.18 12.26 2.09
CA GLN A 8 9.14 12.25 3.20
C GLN A 8 9.70 10.84 3.50
N ASN A 9 9.24 9.81 2.78
CA ASN A 9 9.77 8.45 2.88
C ASN A 9 10.91 8.26 1.87
N ALA A 10 12.06 7.77 2.32
CA ALA A 10 13.21 7.54 1.46
C ALA A 10 13.06 6.30 0.55
N VAL A 11 12.08 5.42 0.83
CA VAL A 11 11.84 4.20 0.07
C VAL A 11 11.11 4.52 -1.22
N THR A 12 11.81 4.42 -2.35
CA THR A 12 11.25 4.61 -3.70
C THR A 12 11.17 3.33 -4.51
N THR A 13 11.75 2.24 -4.02
CA THR A 13 11.75 0.92 -4.65
C THR A 13 11.60 -0.18 -3.60
N MET A 14 10.85 -1.22 -3.93
CA MET A 14 10.63 -2.40 -3.10
C MET A 14 10.49 -3.64 -3.96
N THR A 15 10.74 -4.82 -3.40
CA THR A 15 10.32 -6.07 -4.03
C THR A 15 8.88 -6.42 -3.69
N SER A 16 8.20 -7.22 -4.51
CA SER A 16 6.87 -7.73 -4.18
C SER A 16 6.84 -8.48 -2.84
N ALA A 17 7.91 -9.20 -2.51
CA ALA A 17 8.04 -9.87 -1.21
C ALA A 17 8.13 -8.89 -0.03
N GLN A 18 8.87 -7.79 -0.18
CA GLN A 18 8.92 -6.73 0.84
C GLN A 18 7.56 -6.04 0.97
N LEU A 19 6.92 -5.77 -0.16
CA LEU A 19 5.61 -5.14 -0.20
C LEU A 19 4.55 -5.98 0.51
N SER A 20 4.54 -7.30 0.29
CA SER A 20 3.66 -8.23 1.00
C SER A 20 3.87 -8.14 2.52
N LYS A 21 5.11 -8.13 2.99
CA LYS A 21 5.43 -8.00 4.43
C LYS A 21 4.94 -6.68 5.03
N VAL A 22 5.03 -5.60 4.26
CA VAL A 22 4.52 -4.28 4.67
C VAL A 22 3.00 -4.30 4.78
N PHE A 23 2.29 -4.76 3.76
CA PHE A 23 0.82 -4.84 3.79
C PHE A 23 0.30 -5.87 4.80
N ARG A 24 1.10 -6.85 5.20
CA ARG A 24 0.79 -7.79 6.30
C ARG A 24 1.17 -7.26 7.68
N SER A 25 1.61 -6.00 7.80
CA SER A 25 2.08 -5.41 9.07
C SER A 25 3.22 -6.17 9.75
N GLU A 26 3.97 -6.97 8.99
CA GLU A 26 5.19 -7.66 9.47
C GLU A 26 6.38 -6.71 9.51
N THR A 27 6.41 -5.76 8.57
CA THR A 27 7.37 -4.65 8.59
C THR A 27 6.72 -3.46 9.28
N LYS A 28 7.09 -3.22 10.55
CA LYS A 28 6.51 -2.14 11.37
C LYS A 28 7.31 -0.84 11.34
N ARG A 29 8.55 -0.89 10.84
CA ARG A 29 9.45 0.27 10.75
C ARG A 29 10.18 0.29 9.43
N TRP A 30 10.31 1.48 8.87
CA TRP A 30 11.18 1.76 7.73
C TRP A 30 12.65 1.79 8.17
N PRO A 31 13.61 1.65 7.24
CA PRO A 31 15.04 1.73 7.55
C PRO A 31 15.49 3.05 8.20
N ASP A 32 14.72 4.12 7.99
CA ASP A 32 14.94 5.44 8.59
C ASP A 32 14.34 5.58 10.01
N GLY A 33 13.77 4.50 10.57
CA GLY A 33 13.21 4.44 11.90
C GLY A 33 11.74 4.84 12.02
N LYS A 34 11.13 5.39 10.95
CA LYS A 34 9.71 5.78 10.96
C LYS A 34 8.80 4.55 11.06
N SER A 35 7.71 4.66 11.82
CA SER A 35 6.69 3.61 11.88
C SER A 35 5.97 3.49 10.54
N VAL A 36 5.71 2.26 10.13
CA VAL A 36 4.94 1.95 8.91
C VAL A 36 3.46 2.06 9.24
N THR A 37 2.72 2.85 8.46
CA THR A 37 1.26 2.92 8.55
C THR A 37 0.66 2.55 7.21
N VAL A 38 -0.12 1.46 7.17
CA VAL A 38 -0.78 1.03 5.94
C VAL A 38 -2.10 1.79 5.81
N VAL A 39 -2.37 2.39 4.65
CA VAL A 39 -3.60 3.14 4.37
C VAL A 39 -4.29 2.55 3.16
N LEU A 40 -5.55 2.17 3.28
CA LEU A 40 -6.31 1.49 2.22
C LEU A 40 -7.71 2.07 2.08
N HIS A 41 -8.24 2.06 0.86
CA HIS A 41 -9.62 2.40 0.58
C HIS A 41 -10.51 1.18 0.86
N ARG A 42 -11.38 1.31 1.87
CA ARG A 42 -12.26 0.24 2.37
C ARG A 42 -13.07 -0.47 1.28
N SER A 43 -13.59 0.28 0.31
CA SER A 43 -14.50 -0.19 -0.74
C SER A 43 -13.82 -0.45 -2.08
N SER A 44 -12.48 -0.35 -2.15
CA SER A 44 -11.75 -0.58 -3.41
C SER A 44 -11.61 -2.08 -3.70
N ALA A 45 -12.40 -2.55 -4.67
CA ALA A 45 -12.30 -3.92 -5.17
C ALA A 45 -10.91 -4.18 -5.81
N GLY A 46 -10.37 -3.19 -6.52
CA GLY A 46 -9.04 -3.28 -7.14
C GLY A 46 -7.93 -3.46 -6.12
N GLU A 47 -7.94 -2.69 -5.04
CA GLU A 47 -6.99 -2.86 -3.92
C GLU A 47 -7.14 -4.22 -3.27
N SER A 48 -8.38 -4.59 -2.94
CA SER A 48 -8.68 -5.84 -2.25
C SER A 48 -8.18 -7.05 -3.05
N ILE A 49 -8.46 -7.12 -4.35
CA ILE A 49 -8.01 -8.23 -5.21
C ILE A 49 -6.48 -8.26 -5.31
N THR A 50 -5.86 -7.09 -5.48
CA THR A 50 -4.39 -6.98 -5.60
C THR A 50 -3.70 -7.45 -4.33
N LEU A 51 -4.20 -7.03 -3.16
CA LEU A 51 -3.64 -7.41 -1.86
C LEU A 51 -3.90 -8.88 -1.51
N GLN A 52 -5.05 -9.42 -1.90
CA GLN A 52 -5.33 -10.86 -1.79
C GLN A 52 -4.30 -11.67 -2.58
N ARG A 53 -4.04 -11.32 -3.84
CA ARG A 53 -3.05 -12.02 -4.68
C ARG A 53 -1.63 -11.84 -4.16
N LEU A 54 -1.25 -10.61 -3.81
CA LEU A 54 0.07 -10.30 -3.26
C LEU A 54 0.38 -11.09 -2.00
N ASN A 55 -0.61 -11.21 -1.11
CA ASN A 55 -0.45 -11.90 0.17
C ASN A 55 -0.84 -13.37 0.13
N LYS A 56 -1.25 -13.88 -1.04
CA LYS A 56 -1.74 -15.26 -1.23
C LYS A 56 -2.87 -15.62 -0.25
N MET A 57 -3.78 -14.68 -0.05
CA MET A 57 -4.93 -14.79 0.85
C MET A 57 -6.24 -14.85 0.06
N SER A 58 -7.21 -15.64 0.54
CA SER A 58 -8.59 -15.55 0.07
C SER A 58 -9.25 -14.24 0.52
N ALA A 59 -10.36 -13.86 -0.11
CA ALA A 59 -11.12 -12.68 0.31
C ALA A 59 -11.55 -12.74 1.79
N GLN A 60 -11.94 -13.93 2.27
CA GLN A 60 -12.32 -14.13 3.67
C GLN A 60 -11.12 -13.97 4.62
N GLN A 61 -9.96 -14.52 4.25
CA GLN A 61 -8.73 -14.37 5.04
C GLN A 61 -8.29 -12.90 5.08
N TRP A 62 -8.38 -12.20 3.95
CA TRP A 62 -8.06 -10.77 3.86
C TRP A 62 -8.98 -9.91 4.74
N GLN A 63 -10.29 -10.16 4.72
CA GLN A 63 -11.25 -9.46 5.57
C GLN A 63 -11.01 -9.73 7.06
N GLY A 64 -10.75 -10.99 7.43
CA GLY A 64 -10.38 -11.35 8.81
C GLY A 64 -9.09 -10.65 9.24
N TRP A 65 -8.07 -10.65 8.38
CA TRP A 65 -6.80 -9.99 8.66
C TRP A 65 -6.97 -8.48 8.89
N ILE A 66 -7.73 -7.79 8.05
CA ILE A 66 -8.06 -6.36 8.26
C ILE A 66 -8.80 -6.15 9.59
N ALA A 67 -9.74 -7.03 9.93
CA ALA A 67 -10.50 -6.93 11.17
C ALA A 67 -9.62 -7.11 12.41
N ASP A 68 -8.59 -7.94 12.33
CA ASP A 68 -7.62 -8.20 13.41
C ASP A 68 -6.53 -7.13 13.51
N HIS A 69 -6.25 -6.41 12.42
CA HIS A 69 -5.15 -5.44 12.32
C HIS A 69 -5.62 -3.97 12.19
N LYS A 70 -6.78 -3.64 12.78
CA LYS A 70 -7.36 -2.28 12.75
C LYS A 70 -6.42 -1.19 13.29
N ASP A 71 -5.51 -1.56 14.19
CA ASP A 71 -4.54 -0.63 14.77
C ASP A 71 -3.33 -0.36 13.85
N SER A 72 -3.08 -1.25 12.88
CA SER A 72 -1.94 -1.15 11.94
C SER A 72 -2.37 -0.68 10.54
N VAL A 73 -3.65 -0.81 10.22
CA VAL A 73 -4.24 -0.45 8.92
C VAL A 73 -5.29 0.63 9.10
N LYS A 74 -5.04 1.79 8.48
CA LYS A 74 -6.00 2.87 8.36
C LYS A 74 -6.88 2.61 7.14
N LEU A 75 -8.17 2.37 7.37
CA LEU A 75 -9.17 2.33 6.31
C LEU A 75 -9.80 3.71 6.12
N VAL A 76 -9.90 4.14 4.86
CA VAL A 76 -10.51 5.39 4.42
C VAL A 76 -11.53 5.13 3.30
N ASP A 77 -12.30 6.14 2.92
CA ASP A 77 -13.48 5.95 2.06
C ASP A 77 -13.25 6.35 0.59
N SER A 78 -12.06 6.85 0.24
CA SER A 78 -11.68 7.15 -1.15
C SER A 78 -10.17 7.13 -1.41
N ASP A 79 -9.79 7.01 -2.68
CA ASP A 79 -8.39 7.11 -3.11
C ASP A 79 -7.78 8.48 -2.78
N ASP A 80 -8.55 9.57 -2.84
CA ASP A 80 -8.06 10.91 -2.46
C ASP A 80 -7.73 10.96 -0.96
N GLU A 81 -8.58 10.36 -0.12
CA GLU A 81 -8.28 10.24 1.32
C GLU A 81 -7.03 9.39 1.58
N VAL A 82 -6.80 8.32 0.80
CA VAL A 82 -5.55 7.54 0.87
C VAL A 82 -4.36 8.45 0.58
N LEU A 83 -4.41 9.18 -0.54
CA LEU A 83 -3.33 10.07 -0.97
C LEU A 83 -3.07 11.19 0.03
N THR A 84 -4.13 11.80 0.56
CA THR A 84 -4.06 12.86 1.58
C THR A 84 -3.43 12.36 2.87
N TYR A 85 -3.81 11.16 3.33
CA TYR A 85 -3.24 10.58 4.54
C TYR A 85 -1.78 10.16 4.33
N VAL A 86 -1.46 9.55 3.18
CA VAL A 86 -0.09 9.16 2.83
C VAL A 86 0.82 10.39 2.70
N ALA A 87 0.34 11.47 2.09
CA ALA A 87 1.12 12.70 1.95
C ALA A 87 1.43 13.35 3.30
N SER A 88 0.46 13.36 4.23
CA SER A 88 0.59 13.97 5.56
C SER A 88 1.30 13.10 6.60
N THR A 89 1.42 11.79 6.35
CA THR A 89 2.04 10.84 7.29
C THR A 89 3.37 10.31 6.72
N PRO A 90 4.54 10.76 7.23
CA PRO A 90 5.85 10.43 6.64
C PRO A 90 6.16 8.93 6.50
N GLY A 91 5.64 8.10 7.41
CA GLY A 91 5.82 6.65 7.40
C GLY A 91 4.69 5.87 6.73
N ALA A 92 3.71 6.54 6.12
CA ALA A 92 2.57 5.87 5.51
C ALA A 92 2.89 5.29 4.12
N VAL A 93 2.18 4.20 3.82
CA VAL A 93 2.14 3.53 2.53
C VAL A 93 0.69 3.24 2.17
N GLY A 94 0.34 3.45 0.91
CA GLY A 94 -0.99 3.18 0.38
C GLY A 94 -0.96 2.44 -0.94
N LEU A 95 -2.13 1.92 -1.31
CA LEU A 95 -2.41 1.35 -2.61
C LEU A 95 -3.62 2.10 -3.17
N VAL A 96 -3.54 2.58 -4.40
CA VAL A 96 -4.64 3.32 -5.05
C VAL A 96 -4.75 2.94 -6.53
N ASP A 97 -5.84 3.31 -7.19
CA ASP A 97 -5.87 3.23 -8.65
C ASP A 97 -4.76 4.11 -9.24
N VAL A 98 -4.13 3.64 -10.32
CA VAL A 98 -3.04 4.38 -10.97
C VAL A 98 -3.52 5.73 -11.51
N ARG A 99 -4.79 5.83 -11.88
CA ARG A 99 -5.43 7.05 -12.38
C ARG A 99 -5.69 8.08 -11.29
N SER A 100 -5.72 7.65 -10.03
CA SER A 100 -5.93 8.52 -8.87
C SER A 100 -4.64 9.20 -8.41
N VAL A 101 -3.47 8.63 -8.76
CA VAL A 101 -2.17 9.13 -8.29
C VAL A 101 -1.93 10.57 -8.75
N ASN A 102 -1.46 11.41 -7.83
CA ASN A 102 -1.09 12.80 -8.06
C ASN A 102 0.30 13.11 -7.50
N ASP A 103 0.71 14.36 -7.62
CA ASP A 103 2.02 14.87 -7.23
C ASP A 103 2.21 15.03 -5.71
N ARG A 104 1.26 14.65 -4.86
CA ARG A 104 1.39 14.76 -3.39
C ARG A 104 2.21 13.63 -2.78
N VAL A 105 2.35 12.52 -3.51
CA VAL A 105 2.96 11.27 -3.05
C VAL A 105 4.08 10.83 -3.99
N THR A 106 4.88 9.87 -3.53
CA THR A 106 5.89 9.20 -4.35
C THR A 106 5.37 7.83 -4.76
N ILE A 107 5.43 7.50 -6.05
CA ILE A 107 5.15 6.16 -6.54
C ILE A 107 6.33 5.25 -6.23
N VAL A 108 6.05 4.09 -5.62
CA VAL A 108 7.06 3.06 -5.35
C VAL A 108 7.18 2.15 -6.56
N ARG A 109 8.42 1.93 -7.02
CA ARG A 109 8.75 0.88 -7.98
C ARG A 109 8.70 -0.48 -7.31
N VAL A 110 8.02 -1.45 -7.92
CA VAL A 110 7.91 -2.80 -7.38
C VAL A 110 8.66 -3.74 -8.32
N ASP A 111 9.64 -4.47 -7.80
CA ASP A 111 10.53 -5.33 -8.60
C ASP A 111 11.17 -4.59 -9.79
N GLY A 112 11.49 -3.31 -9.60
CA GLY A 112 12.07 -2.42 -10.60
C GLY A 112 11.07 -1.81 -11.61
N LYS A 113 9.80 -2.25 -11.56
CA LYS A 113 8.72 -1.86 -12.47
C LYS A 113 7.95 -0.63 -11.97
N VAL A 114 7.36 0.12 -12.89
CA VAL A 114 6.39 1.19 -12.58
C VAL A 114 4.94 0.70 -12.75
N PRO A 115 3.93 1.44 -12.23
CA PRO A 115 2.55 1.13 -12.54
C PRO A 115 2.30 1.01 -14.06
N MET A 116 1.43 0.08 -14.44
CA MET A 116 1.09 -0.28 -15.83
C MET A 116 2.15 -1.11 -16.59
N GLU A 117 3.37 -1.28 -16.05
CA GLU A 117 4.28 -2.31 -16.58
C GLU A 117 3.83 -3.71 -16.17
N ASP A 118 4.00 -4.67 -17.07
CA ASP A 118 3.79 -6.08 -16.75
C ASP A 118 4.75 -6.55 -15.65
N GLY A 119 4.21 -7.29 -14.69
CA GLY A 119 4.90 -7.74 -13.50
C GLY A 119 5.04 -6.71 -12.37
N TYR A 120 4.46 -5.50 -12.47
CA TYR A 120 4.49 -4.50 -11.38
C TYR A 120 3.82 -4.99 -10.10
N LEU A 121 2.60 -5.52 -10.24
CA LEU A 121 1.84 -6.12 -9.15
C LEU A 121 1.19 -7.40 -9.70
N PRO A 122 0.86 -8.36 -8.83
CA PRO A 122 0.14 -9.55 -9.27
C PRO A 122 -1.20 -9.11 -9.88
N HIS A 123 -1.34 -9.36 -11.18
CA HIS A 123 -2.56 -9.15 -11.95
C HIS A 123 -3.60 -10.22 -11.62
#